data_AF-A0A2N6EWW0-F1
#
_entry.id   AF-A0A2N6EWW0-F1
#
_cell.length_a   1.000
_cell.length_b   1.000
_cell.length_c   1.000
_cell.angle_alpha   90.00
_cell.angle_beta   90.00
_cell.angle_gamma   90.00
#
_symmetry.space_group_name_H-M   'P 1'
#
loop_
_entity.id
_entity.type
_entity.pdbx_description
1 polymer ?
#
loop_
_entity_poly.entity_id
_entity_poly.type
_entity_poly.pdbx_seq_one_letter_code
_entity_poly.pdbx_strand_id
1 'polypeptide(L)'
;MRISQSIEAPIEKVWDILTDTRQWPLWGPSVSAVDCAQRYISAGATGRVKTVIGIWASFQIIRFEPPYYWNWQVAGVPATGHRLEPVGSGRCELVFEMPALAFPYTLVCRRALNNITRLACRG
;
A
#
# COMPACT_ATOMS: atom_id res chain seq x y z
N MET A 1 -12.74 9.02 -1.40
CA MET A 1 -12.59 9.05 0.07
C MET A 1 -11.12 8.87 0.41
N ARG A 2 -10.66 9.46 1.52
CA ARG A 2 -9.28 9.32 1.99
C ARG A 2 -9.30 9.00 3.48
N ILE A 3 -8.38 8.16 3.91
CA ILE A 3 -8.04 7.99 5.33
C ILE A 3 -6.53 8.14 5.46
N SER A 4 -6.07 8.66 6.59
CA SER A 4 -4.65 8.92 6.80
C SER A 4 -4.21 8.55 8.21
N GLN A 5 -2.90 8.40 8.37
CA GLN A 5 -2.26 8.16 9.65
C GLN A 5 -0.85 8.75 9.64
N SER A 6 -0.52 9.46 10.72
CA SER A 6 0.83 9.95 10.97
C SER A 6 1.74 8.82 11.42
N ILE A 7 2.96 8.79 10.90
CA ILE A 7 3.96 7.75 11.16
C ILE A 7 5.26 8.44 11.57
N GLU A 8 5.73 8.12 12.78
CA GLU A 8 7.03 8.54 13.30
C GLU A 8 8.17 7.73 12.66
N ALA A 9 8.31 7.89 11.33
CA ALA A 9 9.41 7.37 10.54
C ALA A 9 9.66 8.28 9.31
N PRO A 10 10.89 8.30 8.75
CA PRO A 10 11.18 8.97 7.49
C PRO A 10 10.37 8.39 6.33
N ILE A 11 10.10 9.22 5.32
CA ILE A 11 9.30 8.85 4.15
C ILE A 11 9.90 7.66 3.39
N GLU A 12 11.23 7.58 3.33
CA GLU A 12 11.98 6.52 2.63
C GLU A 12 11.70 5.15 3.27
N LYS A 13 11.65 5.08 4.61
CA LYS A 13 11.38 3.83 5.33
C LYS A 13 9.96 3.35 5.06
N VAL A 14 8.99 4.26 5.05
CA VAL A 14 7.59 3.90 4.77
C VAL A 14 7.41 3.55 3.29
N TRP A 15 8.09 4.24 2.39
CA TRP A 15 8.09 3.96 0.95
C TRP A 15 8.62 2.55 0.64
N ASP A 16 9.72 2.14 1.28
CA ASP A 16 10.26 0.79 1.14
C ASP A 16 9.25 -0.28 1.58
N ILE A 17 8.53 -0.06 2.69
CA ILE A 17 7.48 -0.98 3.18
C ILE A 17 6.32 -1.06 2.19
N LEU A 18 5.89 0.08 1.65
CA LEU A 18 4.77 0.15 0.69
C LEU A 18 5.11 -0.54 -0.63
N THR A 19 6.35 -0.38 -1.11
CA THR A 19 6.76 -0.85 -2.43
C THR A 19 7.32 -2.28 -2.43
N ASP A 20 7.75 -2.81 -1.28
CA ASP A 20 8.21 -4.19 -1.13
C ASP A 20 7.03 -5.18 -1.17
N THR A 21 6.88 -5.88 -2.30
CA THR A 21 5.83 -6.88 -2.53
C THR A 21 5.84 -8.02 -1.52
N ARG A 22 6.99 -8.30 -0.88
CA ARG A 22 7.10 -9.32 0.17
C ARG A 22 6.47 -8.87 1.48
N GLN A 23 6.30 -7.57 1.69
CA GLN A 23 5.68 -7.01 2.89
C GLN A 23 4.17 -6.82 2.77
N TRP A 24 3.62 -6.89 1.55
CA TRP A 24 2.17 -6.72 1.34
C TRP A 24 1.31 -7.68 2.17
N PRO A 25 1.65 -8.98 2.34
CA PRO A 25 0.90 -9.85 3.23
C PRO A 25 1.02 -9.50 4.72
N LEU A 26 2.08 -8.79 5.11
CA LEU A 26 2.30 -8.37 6.50
C LEU A 26 1.45 -7.15 6.85
N TRP A 27 1.32 -6.21 5.90
CA TRP A 27 0.56 -4.99 6.14
C TRP A 27 -0.87 -5.02 5.59
N GLY A 28 -1.11 -5.61 4.43
CA GLY A 28 -2.38 -5.60 3.71
C GLY A 28 -3.32 -6.73 4.17
N PRO A 29 -4.37 -6.46 4.96
CA PRO A 29 -5.20 -7.52 5.54
C PRO A 29 -6.03 -8.32 4.53
N SER A 30 -6.15 -7.81 3.30
CA SER A 30 -6.84 -8.48 2.19
C SER A 30 -5.89 -9.32 1.32
N VAL A 31 -4.57 -9.23 1.53
CA VAL A 31 -3.53 -9.88 0.72
C VAL A 31 -2.87 -10.98 1.57
N SER A 32 -2.88 -12.22 1.06
CA SER A 32 -2.23 -13.37 1.72
C SER A 32 -0.91 -13.78 1.06
N ALA A 33 -0.73 -13.45 -0.22
CA ALA A 33 0.51 -13.68 -0.96
C ALA A 33 0.61 -12.73 -2.16
N VAL A 34 1.83 -12.52 -2.66
CA VAL A 34 2.11 -11.78 -3.88
C VAL A 34 3.03 -12.60 -4.77
N ASP A 35 2.70 -12.64 -6.06
CA ASP A 35 3.53 -13.21 -7.11
C ASP A 35 3.88 -12.08 -8.09
N CYS A 36 5.12 -11.60 -8.02
CA CYS A 36 5.65 -10.52 -8.83
C CYS A 36 7.13 -10.78 -9.10
N ALA A 37 7.59 -10.52 -10.31
CA ALA A 37 8.99 -10.75 -10.69
C ALA A 37 9.95 -9.83 -9.90
N GLN A 38 9.49 -8.62 -9.55
CA GLN A 38 10.25 -7.65 -8.78
C GLN A 38 9.85 -7.67 -7.30
N ARG A 39 10.85 -7.55 -6.42
CA ARG A 39 10.61 -7.32 -4.99
C ARG A 39 10.02 -5.93 -4.75
N TYR A 40 10.58 -4.90 -5.37
CA TYR A 40 10.08 -3.54 -5.27
C TYR A 40 9.33 -3.19 -6.54
N ILE A 41 8.13 -2.65 -6.40
CA ILE A 41 7.33 -2.22 -7.55
C ILE A 41 7.96 -1.00 -8.23
N SER A 42 7.64 -0.85 -9.52
CA SER A 42 7.99 0.30 -10.35
C SER A 42 6.80 0.73 -11.22
N ALA A 43 6.95 1.82 -11.97
CA ALA A 43 5.95 2.22 -12.96
C ALA A 43 5.63 1.05 -13.92
N GLY A 44 4.34 0.76 -14.09
CA GLY A 44 3.86 -0.32 -14.96
C GLY A 44 4.10 -1.75 -14.44
N ALA A 45 4.63 -1.93 -13.23
CA ALA A 45 4.85 -3.27 -12.68
C ALA A 45 3.53 -4.07 -12.62
N THR A 46 3.62 -5.35 -12.96
CA THR A 46 2.49 -6.28 -12.96
C THR A 46 2.80 -7.51 -12.12
N GLY A 47 1.73 -8.19 -11.70
CA GLY A 47 1.85 -9.43 -10.95
C GLY A 47 0.48 -9.95 -10.55
N ARG A 48 0.44 -10.79 -9.53
CA ARG A 48 -0.79 -11.31 -8.94
C ARG A 48 -0.75 -11.17 -7.43
N VAL A 49 -1.90 -10.83 -6.86
CA VAL A 49 -2.13 -10.90 -5.41
C VAL A 49 -3.09 -12.04 -5.11
N LYS A 50 -2.80 -12.80 -4.05
CA LYS A 50 -3.72 -13.79 -3.51
C LYS A 50 -4.53 -13.13 -2.41
N THR A 51 -5.84 -13.23 -2.48
CA THR A 51 -6.72 -12.73 -1.42
C THR A 51 -6.68 -13.67 -0.21
N VAL A 52 -7.14 -13.21 0.95
CA VAL A 52 -7.26 -14.05 2.16
C VAL A 52 -8.23 -15.23 2.00
N ILE A 53 -9.16 -15.16 1.04
CA ILE A 53 -10.06 -16.27 0.68
C ILE A 53 -9.49 -17.19 -0.41
N GLY A 54 -8.24 -16.99 -0.82
CA GLY A 54 -7.49 -17.89 -1.68
C GLY A 54 -7.55 -17.62 -3.19
N ILE A 55 -8.24 -16.56 -3.62
CA ILE A 55 -8.40 -16.20 -5.03
C ILE A 55 -7.18 -15.40 -5.50
N TRP A 56 -6.63 -15.74 -6.67
CA TRP A 56 -5.58 -14.96 -7.33
C TRP A 56 -6.19 -13.93 -8.28
N ALA A 57 -5.77 -12.68 -8.14
CA ALA A 57 -6.16 -11.58 -9.03
C ALA A 57 -4.92 -10.89 -9.60
N SER A 58 -4.93 -10.55 -10.88
CA SER A 58 -3.86 -9.75 -11.48
C SER A 58 -3.89 -8.33 -10.93
N PHE A 59 -2.71 -7.72 -10.83
CA PHE A 59 -2.59 -6.30 -10.56
C PHE A 59 -1.65 -5.62 -11.55
N GLN A 60 -1.82 -4.31 -11.67
CA GLN A 60 -0.91 -3.42 -12.38
C GLN A 60 -0.76 -2.10 -11.64
N ILE A 61 0.48 -1.63 -11.49
CA ILE A 61 0.78 -0.28 -11.00
C ILE A 61 0.53 0.73 -12.12
N ILE A 62 -0.35 1.70 -11.85
CA ILE A 62 -0.83 2.65 -12.86
C ILE A 62 -0.09 3.98 -12.76
N ARG A 63 -0.04 4.57 -11.57
CA ARG A 63 0.79 5.74 -11.27
C ARG A 63 1.86 5.36 -10.26
N PHE A 64 3.05 5.92 -10.45
CA PHE A 64 4.21 5.65 -9.62
C PHE A 64 5.13 6.88 -9.62
N GLU A 65 5.15 7.60 -8.51
CA GLU A 65 5.85 8.87 -8.31
C GLU A 65 6.67 8.73 -7.02
N PRO A 66 7.86 8.12 -7.06
CA PRO A 66 8.66 7.89 -5.85
C PRO A 66 9.17 9.18 -5.22
N PRO A 67 9.25 9.27 -3.87
CA PRO A 67 8.69 8.37 -2.85
C PRO A 67 7.27 8.80 -2.39
N TYR A 68 6.52 9.50 -3.23
CA TYR A 68 5.32 10.24 -2.82
C TYR A 68 4.02 9.53 -3.09
N TYR A 69 3.91 8.79 -4.20
CA TYR A 69 2.62 8.24 -4.61
C TYR A 69 2.73 7.00 -5.46
N TRP A 70 1.84 6.04 -5.22
CA TRP A 70 1.51 5.04 -6.22
C TRP A 70 0.07 4.59 -6.10
N ASN A 71 -0.50 4.15 -7.22
CA ASN A 71 -1.77 3.46 -7.24
C ASN A 71 -1.75 2.30 -8.22
N TRP A 72 -2.80 1.51 -8.17
CA TRP A 72 -2.88 0.24 -8.86
C TRP A 72 -4.32 -0.11 -9.18
N GLN A 73 -4.46 -1.04 -10.11
CA GLN A 73 -5.70 -1.72 -10.37
C GLN A 73 -5.53 -3.20 -10.02
N VAL A 74 -6.62 -3.83 -9.57
CA VAL A 74 -6.68 -5.26 -9.29
C VAL A 74 -7.84 -5.83 -10.09
N ALA A 75 -7.57 -6.86 -10.89
CA ALA A 75 -8.52 -7.41 -11.87
C ALA A 75 -9.14 -6.34 -12.79
N GLY A 76 -8.35 -5.32 -13.17
CA GLY A 76 -8.80 -4.21 -14.03
C GLY A 76 -9.65 -3.14 -13.31
N VAL A 77 -9.90 -3.29 -12.01
CA VAL A 77 -10.67 -2.32 -11.22
C VAL A 77 -9.72 -1.41 -10.43
N PRO A 78 -9.90 -0.08 -10.47
CA PRO A 78 -9.12 0.84 -9.64
C PRO A 78 -9.20 0.47 -8.15
N ALA A 79 -8.05 0.28 -7.52
CA ALA A 79 -7.93 -0.07 -6.12
C ALA A 79 -7.46 1.16 -5.30
N THR A 80 -6.69 0.93 -4.24
CA THR A 80 -6.19 2.00 -3.36
C THR A 80 -5.07 2.82 -3.99
N GLY A 81 -5.08 4.14 -3.82
CA GLY A 81 -3.87 4.96 -3.93
C GLY A 81 -3.16 5.04 -2.59
N HIS A 82 -1.83 5.11 -2.62
CA HIS A 82 -0.98 5.24 -1.44
C HIS A 82 -0.14 6.51 -1.62
N ARG A 83 -0.36 7.49 -0.75
CA ARG A 83 0.36 8.77 -0.78
C ARG A 83 1.14 8.96 0.51
N LEU A 84 2.37 9.43 0.38
CA LEU A 84 3.18 9.90 1.50
C LEU A 84 3.37 11.42 1.40
N GLU A 85 3.14 12.10 2.51
CA GLU A 85 3.36 13.53 2.66
C GLU A 85 4.43 13.72 3.75
N PRO A 86 5.60 14.31 3.44
CA PRO A 86 6.65 14.49 4.43
C PRO A 86 6.23 15.53 5.48
N VAL A 87 6.48 15.22 6.76
CA VAL A 87 6.19 16.11 7.90
C VAL A 87 7.48 16.25 8.73
N GLY A 88 8.48 16.91 8.16
CA GLY A 88 9.83 17.00 8.74
C GLY A 88 10.69 15.77 8.42
N SER A 89 11.88 15.68 9.04
CA SER A 89 12.89 14.67 8.70
C SER A 89 12.65 13.26 9.28
N GLY A 90 11.80 13.14 10.30
CA GLY A 90 11.56 11.87 11.02
C GLY A 90 10.11 11.41 11.04
N ARG A 91 9.24 12.07 10.29
CA ARG A 91 7.80 11.82 10.31
C ARG A 91 7.17 12.06 8.95
N CYS A 92 6.16 11.27 8.61
CA CYS A 92 5.35 11.47 7.42
C CYS A 92 3.88 11.14 7.68
N GLU A 93 3.00 11.65 6.84
CA GLU A 93 1.60 11.26 6.78
C GLU A 93 1.42 10.24 5.65
N LEU A 94 0.84 9.08 5.96
CA LEU A 94 0.43 8.09 4.97
C LEU A 94 -1.07 8.18 4.71
N VAL A 95 -1.45 8.43 3.47
CA VAL A 95 -2.84 8.58 3.03
C VAL A 95 -3.22 7.44 2.08
N PHE A 96 -4.31 6.76 2.37
CA PHE A 96 -4.95 5.82 1.45
C PHE A 96 -6.11 6.50 0.73
N GLU A 97 -6.06 6.51 -0.60
CA GLU A 97 -7.09 7.03 -1.48
C GLU A 97 -7.97 5.88 -1.99
N MET A 98 -9.29 6.03 -1.91
CA MET A 98 -10.24 5.00 -2.35
C MET A 98 -11.45 5.61 -3.07
N PRO A 99 -12.11 4.86 -3.97
CA PRO A 99 -13.43 5.20 -4.46
C PRO A 99 -14.42 5.42 -3.30
N ALA A 100 -15.34 6.39 -3.44
CA ALA A 100 -16.26 6.76 -2.35
C ALA A 100 -17.18 5.61 -1.90
N LEU A 101 -17.54 4.70 -2.81
CA LEU A 101 -18.38 3.53 -2.54
C LEU A 101 -17.67 2.44 -1.71
N ALA A 102 -16.37 2.57 -1.44
CA ALA A 102 -15.58 1.59 -0.70
C ALA A 102 -15.70 1.72 0.83
N PHE A 103 -16.83 2.22 1.37
CA PHE A 103 -17.01 2.45 2.80
C PHE A 103 -16.68 1.23 3.70
N PRO A 104 -17.17 0.01 3.44
CA PRO A 104 -16.81 -1.14 4.28
C PRO A 104 -15.31 -1.49 4.22
N TYR A 105 -14.63 -1.17 3.11
CA TYR A 105 -13.20 -1.41 2.95
C TYR A 105 -12.33 -0.46 3.80
N THR A 106 -12.89 0.62 4.35
CA THR A 106 -12.17 1.54 5.24
C THR A 106 -11.58 0.85 6.47
N LEU A 107 -12.27 -0.16 7.04
CA LEU A 107 -11.77 -0.90 8.19
C LEU A 107 -10.53 -1.71 7.84
N VAL A 108 -10.50 -2.31 6.64
CA VAL A 108 -9.33 -3.01 6.10
C VAL A 108 -8.17 -2.02 5.92
N CYS A 109 -8.44 -0.85 5.34
CA CYS A 109 -7.42 0.19 5.16
C CYS A 109 -6.90 0.75 6.49
N ARG A 110 -7.75 0.95 7.51
CA ARG A 110 -7.32 1.34 8.86
C ARG A 110 -6.41 0.29 9.50
N ARG A 111 -6.73 -0.98 9.32
CA ARG A 111 -5.88 -2.08 9.80
C ARG A 111 -4.54 -2.09 9.05
N ALA A 112 -4.56 -1.82 7.75
CA ALA A 112 -3.36 -1.71 6.92
C ALA A 112 -2.44 -0.57 7.40
N LEU A 113 -2.98 0.64 7.58
CA LEU A 113 -2.23 1.79 8.11
C LEU A 113 -1.55 1.45 9.44
N ASN A 114 -2.29 0.85 10.39
CA ASN A 114 -1.73 0.41 11.66
C ASN A 114 -0.62 -0.64 11.53
N ASN A 115 -0.72 -1.56 10.57
CA ASN A 115 0.35 -2.53 10.33
C ASN A 115 1.61 -1.85 9.78
N ILE A 116 1.44 -0.91 8.84
CA ILE A 116 2.55 -0.14 8.24
C ILE A 116 3.25 0.69 9.31
N THR A 117 2.50 1.41 10.15
CA THR A 117 3.08 2.17 11.27
C THR A 117 3.88 1.26 12.19
N ARG A 118 3.37 0.07 12.53
CA ARG A 118 4.10 -0.88 13.36
C ARG A 118 5.37 -1.41 12.69
N LEU A 119 5.36 -1.64 11.37
CA LEU A 119 6.56 -2.05 10.63
C LEU A 119 7.58 -0.91 10.54
N ALA A 120 7.14 0.32 10.31
CA ALA A 120 8.00 1.49 10.18
C ALA A 120 8.65 1.91 11.50
N CYS A 121 7.92 1.80 12.62
CA CYS A 121 8.43 2.15 13.94
C CYS A 121 9.21 1.01 14.63
N ARG A 122 9.23 -0.20 14.06
CA ARG A 122 10.15 -1.26 14.49
C ARG A 122 11.55 -0.91 13.99
N GLY A 123 12.51 -0.81 14.91
CA GLY A 123 13.90 -0.45 14.67
C GLY A 123 14.50 -1.21 13.51
#